data_AF-A0A964PRD3-F1
#
_entry.id   AF-A0A964PRD3-F1
#
_cell.length_a   1.000
_cell.length_b   1.000
_cell.length_c   1.000
_cell.angle_alpha   90.00
_cell.angle_beta   90.00
_cell.angle_gamma   90.00
#
_symmetry.space_group_name_H-M   'P 1'
#
loop_
_entity.id
_entity.type
_entity.pdbx_description
1 polymer ?
#
loop_
_entity_poly.entity_id
_entity_poly.type
_entity_poly.pdbx_seq_one_letter_code
_entity_poly.pdbx_strand_id
1 'polypeptide(L)'
;MTKNAQLAAWVEQSAALMKPERIHWVDGSEAENSQLVEEMVRAGTLIQLNQTTHPNCYLHRSAPNDVARVEHLTFVCTRDQDAAGSNNHWMAPADAHEKIDALYAGCMRGRTMYVIPYLMGPYDSLYSRAGVEITDSPYVVANMRIMARVGTRALTHIEAGNSFVRGLHSVGDLDPDRRFIMHFPEELLIKSVGSGYGGNALLGKKCHALRIASWQARTEGWLAEHMLILGLEDPTGKTTYVAAAFPSACGKTNLAMLVPPAVFNGWKVWTIGDDIAWLHPGPDGRLWAINPEAGFFGVAPGTSSKTNPNCMGTVGRNTIYTNVAVTADGQPWWEGIDQPQPENLTDWQGRPYDPANGPAAHPNARFTVAAAQCPSYSDQANAPQGVPLSAIIFGGRRSTVAPLVYEALNWEHGVFTGASVASETTAAATGKVGLVRRDPMAMKPFCGYNFADYWAHWASFGERSTNLPKIFHVNWFRKDGAGRFMWPGYGDNMRVLKWIVERCEGRADALKTPIGSVPHFDSLDMGGLDLTRATIDALLAIDPEIWTQEVDEIAKYLDSFGERVPAALMRQVARIKSELANQRAA
;
A
#
# COMPACT_ATOMS: atom_id res chain seq x y z
N MET A 1 17.56 6.43 27.82
CA MET A 1 18.03 7.71 27.25
C MET A 1 19.02 7.40 26.14
N THR A 2 18.91 8.08 25.00
CA THR A 2 19.77 7.86 23.82
C THR A 2 21.16 8.51 23.97
N LYS A 3 22.16 7.98 23.26
CA LYS A 3 23.48 8.59 23.09
C LYS A 3 23.54 9.60 21.94
N ASN A 4 22.52 9.64 21.06
CA ASN A 4 22.47 10.58 19.94
C ASN A 4 21.98 11.96 20.43
N ALA A 5 22.89 12.95 20.46
CA ALA A 5 22.60 14.29 20.98
C ALA A 5 21.50 15.04 20.20
N GLN A 6 21.44 14.85 18.87
CA GLN A 6 20.40 15.47 18.04
C GLN A 6 19.02 14.90 18.36
N LEU A 7 18.92 13.59 18.53
CA LEU A 7 17.69 12.92 18.92
C LEU A 7 17.25 13.33 20.33
N ALA A 8 18.17 13.35 21.30
CA ALA A 8 17.88 13.79 22.66
C ALA A 8 17.33 15.23 22.68
N ALA A 9 18.01 16.16 22.02
CA ALA A 9 17.58 17.56 21.94
C ALA A 9 16.21 17.72 21.26
N TRP A 10 15.95 16.96 20.18
CA TRP A 10 14.65 17.01 19.50
C TRP A 10 13.50 16.46 20.37
N VAL A 11 13.74 15.39 21.13
CA VAL A 11 12.75 14.85 22.09
C VAL A 11 12.48 15.86 23.21
N GLU A 12 13.51 16.51 23.75
CA GLU A 12 13.36 17.55 24.78
C GLU A 12 12.57 18.76 24.26
N GLN A 13 12.88 19.24 23.05
CA GLN A 13 12.13 20.33 22.39
C GLN A 13 10.66 19.95 22.18
N SER A 14 10.41 18.72 21.73
CA SER A 14 9.06 18.20 21.50
C SER A 14 8.29 18.10 22.82
N ALA A 15 8.93 17.63 23.90
CA ALA A 15 8.33 17.57 25.23
C ALA A 15 8.04 18.97 25.79
N ALA A 16 8.92 19.95 25.57
CA ALA A 16 8.70 21.33 26.00
C ALA A 16 7.48 21.96 25.29
N LEU A 17 7.30 21.67 23.99
CA LEU A 17 6.14 22.12 23.22
C LEU A 17 4.85 21.42 23.66
N MET A 18 4.86 20.09 23.73
CA MET A 18 3.66 19.26 23.90
C MET A 18 3.24 19.06 25.36
N LYS A 19 4.15 19.30 26.31
CA LYS A 19 3.93 19.24 27.78
C LYS A 19 3.34 17.90 28.26
N PRO A 20 3.95 16.74 27.93
CA PRO A 20 3.52 15.46 28.46
C PRO A 20 3.77 15.36 29.96
N GLU A 21 3.05 14.46 30.63
CA GLU A 21 3.29 14.16 32.06
C GLU A 21 4.56 13.31 32.25
N ARG A 22 4.80 12.40 31.30
CA ARG A 22 5.90 11.42 31.32
C ARG A 22 6.43 11.21 29.91
N ILE A 23 7.71 10.86 29.80
CA ILE A 23 8.34 10.44 28.55
C ILE A 23 8.70 8.96 28.69
N HIS A 24 8.24 8.13 27.75
CA HIS A 24 8.50 6.69 27.70
C HIS A 24 9.27 6.34 26.43
N TRP A 25 10.47 5.78 26.58
CA TRP A 25 11.25 5.31 25.44
C TRP A 25 10.89 3.86 25.14
N VAL A 26 10.31 3.63 23.97
CA VAL A 26 9.84 2.30 23.56
C VAL A 26 11.03 1.41 23.23
N ASP A 27 11.18 0.32 23.97
CA ASP A 27 12.30 -0.62 23.81
C ASP A 27 12.00 -1.77 22.84
N GLY A 28 10.72 -2.01 22.54
CA GLY A 28 10.22 -3.01 21.60
C GLY A 28 10.02 -4.41 22.19
N SER A 29 10.30 -4.60 23.48
CA SER A 29 10.25 -5.89 24.17
C SER A 29 8.81 -6.42 24.30
N GLU A 30 8.69 -7.74 24.47
CA GLU A 30 7.37 -8.36 24.72
C GLU A 30 6.81 -8.00 26.11
N ALA A 31 7.69 -7.74 27.09
CA ALA A 31 7.30 -7.32 28.43
C ALA A 31 6.66 -5.92 28.40
N GLU A 32 7.29 -4.97 27.71
CA GLU A 32 6.73 -3.63 27.46
C GLU A 32 5.38 -3.72 26.74
N ASN A 33 5.31 -4.52 25.66
CA ASN A 33 4.08 -4.70 24.90
C ASN A 33 2.95 -5.27 25.75
N SER A 34 3.21 -6.33 26.52
CA SER A 34 2.22 -6.93 27.43
C SER A 34 1.69 -5.91 28.43
N GLN A 35 2.57 -5.11 29.04
CA GLN A 35 2.17 -4.06 29.98
C GLN A 35 1.28 -3.00 29.31
N LEU A 36 1.66 -2.51 28.13
CA LEU A 36 0.88 -1.51 27.39
C LEU A 36 -0.50 -2.05 26.99
N VAL A 37 -0.58 -3.32 26.58
CA VAL A 37 -1.84 -3.99 26.25
C VAL A 37 -2.73 -4.09 27.49
N GLU A 38 -2.20 -4.53 28.63
CA GLU A 38 -2.96 -4.59 29.90
C GLU A 38 -3.45 -3.22 30.36
N GLU A 39 -2.64 -2.17 30.21
CA GLU A 39 -3.04 -0.79 30.48
C GLU A 39 -4.18 -0.34 29.56
N MET A 40 -4.07 -0.62 28.25
CA MET A 40 -5.12 -0.28 27.28
C MET A 40 -6.41 -1.05 27.49
N VAL A 41 -6.35 -2.31 27.91
CA VAL A 41 -7.54 -3.10 28.26
C VAL A 41 -8.22 -2.53 29.50
N ARG A 42 -7.46 -2.21 30.55
CA ARG A 42 -8.00 -1.56 31.76
C ARG A 42 -8.61 -0.19 31.47
N ALA A 43 -8.03 0.57 30.54
CA ALA A 43 -8.54 1.86 30.10
C ALA A 43 -9.73 1.78 29.14
N GLY A 44 -10.06 0.60 28.61
CA GLY A 44 -11.11 0.40 27.60
C GLY A 44 -10.71 0.79 26.17
N THR A 45 -9.46 1.19 25.93
CA THR A 45 -8.92 1.47 24.59
C THR A 45 -8.88 0.21 23.73
N LEU A 46 -8.57 -0.93 24.34
CA LEU A 46 -8.63 -2.25 23.73
C LEU A 46 -9.67 -3.12 24.44
N ILE A 47 -10.38 -3.92 23.65
CA ILE A 47 -11.33 -4.91 24.13
C ILE A 47 -10.74 -6.28 23.81
N GLN A 48 -10.57 -7.12 24.82
CA GLN A 48 -10.09 -8.48 24.61
C GLN A 48 -11.15 -9.30 23.86
N LEU A 49 -10.75 -9.96 22.78
CA LEU A 49 -11.62 -10.85 22.01
C LEU A 49 -11.67 -12.25 22.66
N ASN A 50 -12.47 -13.15 22.10
CA ASN A 50 -12.57 -14.53 22.57
C ASN A 50 -11.21 -15.23 22.55
N GLN A 51 -10.65 -15.53 23.73
CA GLN A 51 -9.29 -16.10 23.81
C GLN A 51 -9.21 -17.59 23.46
N THR A 52 -10.34 -18.29 23.38
CA THR A 52 -10.38 -19.69 22.92
C THR A 52 -10.26 -19.77 21.41
N THR A 53 -10.93 -18.86 20.67
CA THR A 53 -10.92 -18.87 19.20
C THR A 53 -9.92 -17.89 18.59
N HIS A 54 -9.63 -16.78 19.28
CA HIS A 54 -8.74 -15.70 18.83
C HIS A 54 -7.75 -15.31 19.95
N PRO A 55 -6.83 -16.22 20.33
CA PRO A 55 -5.88 -15.99 21.41
C PRO A 55 -5.01 -14.77 21.13
N ASN A 56 -4.82 -13.94 22.16
CA ASN A 56 -4.05 -12.70 22.12
C ASN A 56 -4.54 -11.71 21.04
N CYS A 57 -5.83 -11.76 20.69
CA CYS A 57 -6.46 -10.77 19.82
C CYS A 57 -7.27 -9.74 20.61
N TYR A 58 -7.27 -8.51 20.08
CA TYR A 58 -7.92 -7.36 20.67
C TYR A 58 -8.68 -6.55 19.62
N LEU A 59 -9.73 -5.86 20.06
CA LEU A 59 -10.49 -4.90 19.26
C LEU A 59 -10.25 -3.49 19.76
N HIS A 60 -9.92 -2.58 18.85
CA HIS A 60 -10.01 -1.14 19.02
C HIS A 60 -11.23 -0.59 18.27
N ARG A 61 -11.98 0.32 18.89
CA ARG A 61 -13.05 1.09 18.23
C ARG A 61 -12.63 2.55 18.20
N SER A 62 -12.44 3.09 17.00
CA SER A 62 -12.06 4.50 16.82
C SER A 62 -13.28 5.42 16.91
N ALA A 63 -13.02 6.72 17.06
CA ALA A 63 -14.07 7.73 16.98
C ALA A 63 -14.73 7.70 15.58
N PRO A 64 -16.07 7.87 15.46
CA PRO A 64 -16.74 7.80 14.15
C PRO A 64 -16.27 8.82 13.11
N ASN A 65 -15.67 9.93 13.56
CA ASN A 65 -15.09 10.96 12.71
C ASN A 65 -13.60 10.68 12.36
N ASP A 66 -13.03 9.55 12.80
CA ASP A 66 -11.63 9.16 12.60
C ASP A 66 -11.52 7.68 12.19
N VAL A 67 -11.96 7.38 10.97
CA VAL A 67 -12.11 6.00 10.45
C VAL A 67 -11.38 5.75 9.13
N ALA A 68 -10.70 6.77 8.59
CA ALA A 68 -10.02 6.72 7.29
C ALA A 68 -8.95 7.80 7.15
N ARG A 69 -8.19 7.74 6.05
CA ARG A 69 -7.29 8.82 5.63
C ARG A 69 -8.08 10.06 5.24
N VAL A 70 -7.54 11.25 5.53
CA VAL A 70 -8.14 12.54 5.17
C VAL A 70 -7.28 13.26 4.11
N GLU A 71 -7.44 12.88 2.83
CA GLU A 71 -6.59 13.39 1.73
C GLU A 71 -6.58 14.92 1.63
N HIS A 72 -7.73 15.58 1.87
CA HIS A 72 -7.88 17.03 1.84
C HIS A 72 -7.17 17.78 3.00
N LEU A 73 -6.75 17.05 4.04
CA LEU A 73 -5.98 17.59 5.18
C LEU A 73 -4.54 17.05 5.19
N THR A 74 -4.12 16.44 4.08
CA THR A 74 -2.78 15.86 3.91
C THR A 74 -1.96 16.73 2.97
N PHE A 75 -0.83 17.27 3.47
CA PHE A 75 -0.01 18.26 2.75
C PHE A 75 1.42 17.78 2.52
N VAL A 76 2.00 18.21 1.41
CA VAL A 76 3.44 18.15 1.10
C VAL A 76 3.98 19.57 1.11
N CYS A 77 4.84 19.88 2.08
CA CYS A 77 5.34 21.22 2.35
C CYS A 77 6.79 21.32 1.87
N THR A 78 6.97 21.73 0.62
CA THR A 78 8.28 22.02 0.01
C THR A 78 8.46 23.53 -0.12
N ARG A 79 9.70 24.04 -0.13
CA ARG A 79 9.95 25.48 -0.34
C ARG A 79 9.36 26.01 -1.65
N ASP A 80 9.52 25.24 -2.72
CA ASP A 80 8.90 25.50 -4.03
C ASP A 80 7.57 24.73 -4.14
N GLN A 81 6.48 25.42 -4.45
CA GLN A 81 5.16 24.81 -4.67
C GLN A 81 5.18 23.82 -5.84
N ASP A 82 5.92 24.13 -6.90
CA ASP A 82 5.97 23.28 -8.07
C ASP A 82 6.71 21.95 -7.80
N ALA A 83 7.60 21.92 -6.81
CA ALA A 83 8.28 20.70 -6.39
C ALA A 83 7.32 19.69 -5.73
N ALA A 84 6.27 20.17 -5.04
CA ALA A 84 5.17 19.32 -4.58
C ALA A 84 4.26 18.90 -5.75
N GLY A 85 4.06 19.82 -6.71
CA GLY A 85 3.29 19.61 -7.93
C GLY A 85 1.77 19.64 -7.73
N SER A 86 1.03 19.80 -8.83
CA SER A 86 -0.44 19.83 -8.84
C SER A 86 -1.09 18.54 -8.34
N ASN A 87 -0.30 17.46 -8.20
CA ASN A 87 -0.78 16.21 -7.65
C ASN A 87 -0.98 16.23 -6.13
N ASN A 88 -0.37 17.18 -5.41
CA ASN A 88 -0.37 17.26 -3.94
C ASN A 88 -1.06 18.54 -3.45
N HIS A 89 -1.68 18.47 -2.26
CA HIS A 89 -1.98 19.71 -1.52
C HIS A 89 -0.68 20.26 -0.96
N TRP A 90 -0.46 21.55 -1.16
CA TRP A 90 0.76 22.24 -0.76
C TRP A 90 0.45 23.36 0.23
N MET A 91 1.38 23.58 1.14
CA MET A 91 1.41 24.72 2.06
C MET A 91 2.87 25.13 2.21
N ALA A 92 3.15 26.43 2.24
CA ALA A 92 4.50 26.92 2.49
C ALA A 92 5.01 26.36 3.83
N PRO A 93 6.26 25.87 3.93
CA PRO A 93 6.76 25.25 5.16
C PRO A 93 6.64 26.13 6.41
N ALA A 94 6.85 27.44 6.28
CA ALA A 94 6.70 28.39 7.39
C ALA A 94 5.25 28.44 7.91
N ASP A 95 4.27 28.62 7.02
CA ASP A 95 2.85 28.65 7.35
C ASP A 95 2.39 27.30 7.92
N ALA A 96 2.90 26.20 7.37
CA ALA A 96 2.61 24.85 7.82
C ALA A 96 3.11 24.61 9.24
N HIS A 97 4.35 25.01 9.56
CA HIS A 97 4.87 24.96 10.92
C HIS A 97 4.09 25.84 11.88
N GLU A 98 3.84 27.11 11.55
CA GLU A 98 3.06 28.01 12.40
C GLU A 98 1.70 27.40 12.74
N LYS A 99 1.00 26.89 11.72
CA LYS A 99 -0.33 26.31 11.87
C LYS A 99 -0.32 25.05 12.73
N ILE A 100 0.57 24.10 12.47
CA ILE A 100 0.54 22.80 13.16
C ILE A 100 1.20 22.85 14.54
N ASP A 101 2.22 23.69 14.74
CA ASP A 101 2.90 23.81 16.04
C ASP A 101 2.01 24.50 17.09
N ALA A 102 1.12 25.40 16.66
CA ALA A 102 0.07 25.94 17.52
C ALA A 102 -0.86 24.83 18.06
N LEU A 103 -1.11 23.78 17.29
CA LEU A 103 -1.95 22.64 17.72
C LEU A 103 -1.21 21.68 18.65
N TYR A 104 0.13 21.62 18.57
CA TYR A 104 0.95 20.81 19.48
C TYR A 104 1.16 21.45 20.84
N ALA A 105 0.99 22.77 20.97
CA ALA A 105 1.25 23.48 22.22
C ALA A 105 0.41 22.93 23.40
N GLY A 106 1.05 22.14 24.26
CA GLY A 106 0.41 21.50 25.41
C GLY A 106 -0.57 20.38 25.09
N CYS A 107 -0.56 19.81 23.88
CA CYS A 107 -1.55 18.81 23.45
C CYS A 107 -1.45 17.47 24.21
N MET A 108 -0.32 17.18 24.86
CA MET A 108 -0.07 15.94 25.60
C MET A 108 -0.21 16.09 27.12
N ARG A 109 -0.78 17.19 27.63
CA ARG A 109 -0.99 17.37 29.08
C ARG A 109 -1.80 16.20 29.66
N GLY A 110 -1.28 15.58 30.72
CA GLY A 110 -1.89 14.40 31.36
C GLY A 110 -1.75 13.11 30.57
N ARG A 111 -0.94 13.09 29.51
CA ARG A 111 -0.64 11.91 28.68
C ARG A 111 0.85 11.58 28.74
N THR A 112 1.17 10.33 28.45
CA THR A 112 2.56 9.88 28.23
C THR A 112 2.97 10.21 26.81
N MET A 113 4.16 10.78 26.63
CA MET A 113 4.83 10.88 25.34
C MET A 113 5.68 9.63 25.12
N TYR A 114 5.29 8.79 24.19
CA TYR A 114 6.06 7.63 23.74
C TYR A 114 7.03 8.05 22.64
N VAL A 115 8.29 7.64 22.77
CA VAL A 115 9.33 7.80 21.75
C VAL A 115 9.58 6.43 21.14
N ILE A 116 9.25 6.27 19.86
CA ILE A 116 9.30 5.00 19.11
C ILE A 116 10.42 5.06 18.06
N PRO A 117 11.65 4.61 18.37
CA PRO A 117 12.65 4.33 17.35
C PRO A 117 12.21 3.13 16.51
N TYR A 118 12.27 3.23 15.19
CA TYR A 118 11.95 2.13 14.29
C TYR A 118 12.86 2.08 13.06
N LEU A 119 12.99 0.89 12.49
CA LEU A 119 13.59 0.64 11.18
C LEU A 119 12.51 0.20 10.19
N MET A 120 12.47 0.87 9.05
CA MET A 120 11.75 0.44 7.86
C MET A 120 12.72 -0.35 6.98
N GLY A 121 12.39 -1.62 6.71
CA GLY A 121 13.22 -2.56 5.96
C GLY A 121 13.90 -3.60 6.85
N PRO A 122 14.45 -4.69 6.27
CA PRO A 122 15.14 -5.73 7.02
C PRO A 122 16.30 -5.19 7.84
N TYR A 123 16.62 -5.89 8.94
CA TYR A 123 17.85 -5.59 9.65
C TYR A 123 19.06 -5.77 8.73
N ASP A 124 20.08 -4.95 8.95
CA ASP A 124 21.37 -5.04 8.24
C ASP A 124 21.28 -4.75 6.73
N SER A 125 20.12 -4.35 6.21
CA SER A 125 19.96 -3.83 4.85
C SER A 125 20.49 -2.39 4.74
N LEU A 126 21.29 -2.13 3.71
CA LEU A 126 21.73 -0.77 3.36
C LEU A 126 20.57 0.11 2.83
N TYR A 127 19.47 -0.52 2.44
CA TYR A 127 18.28 0.14 1.93
C TYR A 127 17.27 0.46 3.02
N SER A 128 17.47 -0.05 4.24
CA SER A 128 16.64 0.31 5.39
C SER A 128 16.80 1.79 5.76
N ARG A 129 15.73 2.41 6.26
CA ARG A 129 15.75 3.78 6.77
C ARG A 129 15.19 3.81 8.18
N ALA A 130 15.84 4.58 9.04
CA ALA A 130 15.40 4.76 10.41
C ALA A 130 14.39 5.90 10.53
N GLY A 131 13.51 5.79 11.51
CA GLY A 131 12.67 6.89 11.96
C GLY A 131 12.51 6.88 13.46
N VAL A 132 12.08 8.02 14.00
CA VAL A 132 11.61 8.13 15.38
C VAL A 132 10.26 8.80 15.36
N GLU A 133 9.25 8.11 15.85
CA GLU A 133 7.90 8.62 16.02
C GLU A 133 7.64 8.96 17.48
N ILE A 134 7.22 10.20 17.74
CA ILE A 134 6.75 10.67 19.03
C ILE A 134 5.22 10.66 19.01
N THR A 135 4.58 9.99 19.96
CA THR A 135 3.12 9.84 20.03
C THR A 135 2.61 9.85 21.46
N ASP A 136 1.36 10.26 21.67
CA ASP A 136 0.64 10.13 22.95
C ASP A 136 -0.34 8.95 22.99
N SER A 137 -0.31 8.08 21.98
CA SER A 137 -1.22 6.95 21.83
C SER A 137 -0.50 5.60 22.02
N PRO A 138 -0.80 4.84 23.09
CA PRO A 138 -0.27 3.49 23.25
C PRO A 138 -0.80 2.52 22.19
N TYR A 139 -1.97 2.79 21.60
CA TYR A 139 -2.49 2.02 20.46
C TYR A 139 -1.58 2.17 19.23
N VAL A 140 -1.05 3.37 18.99
CA VAL A 140 -0.08 3.62 17.92
C VAL A 140 1.22 2.87 18.20
N VAL A 141 1.71 2.88 19.45
CA VAL A 141 2.90 2.10 19.85
C VAL A 141 2.72 0.61 19.53
N ALA A 142 1.59 0.01 19.96
CA ALA A 142 1.30 -1.41 19.75
C ALA A 142 1.21 -1.77 18.25
N ASN A 143 0.58 -0.91 17.43
CA ASN A 143 0.52 -1.14 15.99
C ASN A 143 1.88 -0.95 15.30
N MET A 144 2.65 0.09 15.66
CA MET A 144 3.99 0.33 15.11
C MET A 144 4.95 -0.81 15.44
N ARG A 145 4.83 -1.43 16.62
CA ARG A 145 5.59 -2.63 16.98
C ARG A 145 5.35 -3.80 16.03
N ILE A 146 4.13 -3.94 15.52
CA ILE A 146 3.77 -4.99 14.55
C ILE A 146 4.20 -4.58 13.13
N MET A 147 3.99 -3.31 12.76
CA MET A 147 4.15 -2.82 11.40
C MET A 147 5.59 -2.49 11.01
N ALA A 148 6.47 -2.23 11.98
CA ALA A 148 7.86 -1.87 11.78
C ALA A 148 8.78 -2.62 12.77
N ARG A 149 10.10 -2.50 12.56
CA ARG A 149 11.10 -3.07 13.47
C ARG A 149 11.43 -2.04 14.55
N VAL A 150 10.64 -2.04 15.62
CA VAL A 150 10.70 -1.06 16.72
C VAL A 150 11.73 -1.43 17.78
N GLY A 151 12.32 -0.41 18.40
CA GLY A 151 12.99 -0.53 19.69
C GLY A 151 14.50 -0.42 19.63
N THR A 152 15.18 -1.17 20.51
CA THR A 152 16.61 -0.98 20.79
C THR A 152 17.52 -1.12 19.56
N ARG A 153 17.26 -2.08 18.67
CA ARG A 153 18.07 -2.23 17.44
C ARG A 153 17.95 -1.03 16.50
N ALA A 154 16.76 -0.44 16.40
CA ALA A 154 16.55 0.78 15.62
C ALA A 154 17.26 1.97 16.26
N LEU A 155 17.21 2.08 17.59
CA LEU A 155 17.94 3.11 18.31
C LEU A 155 19.46 2.99 18.12
N THR A 156 20.01 1.78 18.23
CA THR A 156 21.45 1.53 17.97
C THR A 156 21.85 1.94 16.55
N HIS A 157 21.00 1.70 15.55
CA HIS A 157 21.26 2.14 14.18
C HIS A 157 21.35 3.67 14.07
N ILE A 158 20.48 4.40 14.78
CA ILE A 158 20.51 5.88 14.85
C ILE A 158 21.73 6.39 15.63
N GLU A 159 22.09 5.72 16.72
CA GLU A 159 23.25 6.06 17.55
C GLU A 159 24.59 5.82 16.85
N ALA A 160 24.61 4.98 15.81
CA ALA A 160 25.75 4.81 14.92
C ALA A 160 25.96 5.99 13.93
N GLY A 161 25.11 7.03 14.00
CA GLY A 161 25.23 8.25 13.19
C GLY A 161 24.39 8.26 11.91
N ASN A 162 23.52 7.27 11.71
CA ASN A 162 22.62 7.24 10.56
C ASN A 162 21.50 8.29 10.71
N SER A 163 21.10 8.91 9.59
CA SER A 163 19.97 9.83 9.55
C SER A 163 18.66 9.11 9.88
N PHE A 164 17.71 9.84 10.45
CA PHE A 164 16.38 9.32 10.76
C PHE A 164 15.29 10.31 10.38
N VAL A 165 14.14 9.80 9.96
CA VAL A 165 12.92 10.60 9.77
C VAL A 165 12.31 10.93 11.12
N ARG A 166 12.00 12.20 11.35
CA ARG A 166 11.33 12.70 12.54
C ARG A 166 9.82 12.64 12.35
N GLY A 167 9.11 11.99 13.25
CA GLY A 167 7.65 11.94 13.27
C GLY A 167 7.09 12.52 14.55
N LEU A 168 6.25 13.55 14.45
CA LEU A 168 5.44 14.05 15.56
C LEU A 168 3.99 13.63 15.35
N HIS A 169 3.41 13.01 16.35
CA HIS A 169 2.03 12.57 16.36
C HIS A 169 1.36 12.94 17.69
N SER A 170 0.11 13.41 17.64
CA SER A 170 -0.77 13.47 18.81
C SER A 170 -2.21 13.24 18.37
N VAL A 171 -2.96 12.46 19.15
CA VAL A 171 -4.41 12.31 18.91
C VAL A 171 -5.16 13.62 19.08
N GLY A 172 -4.61 14.58 19.84
CA GLY A 172 -5.22 15.87 20.11
C GLY A 172 -6.60 15.73 20.76
N ASP A 173 -7.54 16.54 20.27
CA ASP A 173 -8.96 16.52 20.64
C ASP A 173 -9.83 15.73 19.64
N LEU A 174 -9.22 15.13 18.60
CA LEU A 174 -9.88 14.47 17.47
C LEU A 174 -10.88 15.36 16.70
N ASP A 175 -10.79 16.68 16.85
CA ASP A 175 -11.61 17.64 16.11
C ASP A 175 -11.20 17.62 14.62
N PRO A 176 -12.11 17.28 13.69
CA PRO A 176 -11.80 17.25 12.26
C PRO A 176 -11.29 18.58 11.71
N ASP A 177 -11.69 19.72 12.28
CA ASP A 177 -11.26 21.06 11.84
C ASP A 177 -9.83 21.38 12.29
N ARG A 178 -9.31 20.61 13.24
CA ARG A 178 -7.97 20.73 13.82
C ARG A 178 -7.09 19.53 13.48
N ARG A 179 -7.43 18.79 12.42
CA ARG A 179 -6.70 17.63 11.94
C ARG A 179 -5.79 17.97 10.77
N PHE A 180 -4.52 17.59 10.85
CA PHE A 180 -3.54 17.81 9.79
C PHE A 180 -2.53 16.68 9.72
N ILE A 181 -2.16 16.30 8.50
CA ILE A 181 -1.04 15.38 8.22
C ILE A 181 -0.09 16.07 7.25
N MET A 182 0.98 16.64 7.76
CA MET A 182 1.93 17.45 7.00
C MET A 182 3.28 16.74 6.87
N HIS A 183 3.82 16.75 5.65
CA HIS A 183 5.11 16.17 5.31
C HIS A 183 6.05 17.29 4.90
N PHE A 184 7.27 17.30 5.41
CA PHE A 184 8.33 18.25 5.10
C PHE A 184 9.51 17.46 4.52
N PRO A 185 9.48 17.12 3.21
CA PRO A 185 10.45 16.19 2.63
C PRO A 185 11.90 16.68 2.73
N GLU A 186 12.12 17.99 2.57
CA GLU A 186 13.44 18.63 2.68
C GLU A 186 14.02 18.59 4.11
N GLU A 187 13.18 18.37 5.12
CA GLU A 187 13.56 18.32 6.54
C GLU A 187 13.55 16.91 7.13
N LEU A 188 13.14 15.91 6.34
CA LEU A 188 12.85 14.55 6.81
C LEU A 188 11.93 14.55 8.05
N LEU A 189 10.84 15.32 7.97
CA LEU A 189 9.92 15.55 9.08
C LEU A 189 8.47 15.29 8.68
N ILE A 190 7.73 14.65 9.58
CA ILE A 190 6.31 14.36 9.49
C ILE A 190 5.66 14.93 10.75
N LYS A 191 4.57 15.68 10.59
CA LYS A 191 3.75 16.20 11.68
C LYS A 191 2.30 15.80 11.44
N SER A 192 1.73 15.00 12.34
CA SER A 192 0.34 14.56 12.34
C SER A 192 -0.36 14.91 13.64
N VAL A 193 -1.56 15.46 13.57
CA VAL A 193 -2.37 15.80 14.75
C VAL A 193 -3.86 15.59 14.48
N GLY A 194 -4.61 15.20 15.51
CA GLY A 194 -6.08 15.11 15.46
C GLY A 194 -6.64 13.80 14.89
N SER A 195 -5.82 12.76 14.75
CA SER A 195 -6.25 11.43 14.26
C SER A 195 -5.39 10.33 14.88
N GLY A 196 -6.01 9.29 15.44
CA GLY A 196 -5.34 8.06 15.87
C GLY A 196 -5.45 6.92 14.85
N TYR A 197 -6.12 7.15 13.72
CA TYR A 197 -6.40 6.11 12.73
C TYR A 197 -5.23 5.82 11.80
N GLY A 198 -4.77 4.56 11.82
CA GLY A 198 -4.04 3.90 10.73
C GLY A 198 -3.04 4.78 9.99
N GLY A 199 -3.28 5.04 8.70
CA GLY A 199 -2.34 5.79 7.85
C GLY A 199 -2.11 7.26 8.20
N ASN A 200 -2.88 7.84 9.14
CA ASN A 200 -2.65 9.19 9.67
C ASN A 200 -1.75 9.15 10.92
N ALA A 201 -1.75 8.03 11.65
CA ALA A 201 -1.08 7.90 12.95
C ALA A 201 0.16 7.00 12.89
N LEU A 202 0.14 5.91 12.12
CA LEU A 202 1.29 5.02 11.90
C LEU A 202 2.26 5.68 10.92
N LEU A 203 3.10 6.60 11.40
CA LEU A 203 3.87 7.50 10.53
C LEU A 203 4.92 6.74 9.71
N GLY A 204 5.41 5.60 10.20
CA GLY A 204 6.29 4.70 9.45
C GLY A 204 5.68 4.15 8.15
N LYS A 205 4.34 4.03 8.07
CA LYS A 205 3.64 3.39 6.95
C LYS A 205 3.54 4.31 5.72
N LYS A 206 2.47 5.10 5.60
CA LYS A 206 2.23 5.89 4.36
C LYS A 206 3.06 7.18 4.33
N CYS A 207 3.25 7.82 5.48
CA CYS A 207 3.93 9.10 5.58
C CYS A 207 5.44 8.95 5.34
N HIS A 208 6.09 8.04 6.06
CA HIS A 208 7.50 7.74 5.86
C HIS A 208 7.70 6.88 4.63
N ALA A 209 7.20 5.64 4.60
CA ALA A 209 7.63 4.67 3.59
C ALA A 209 7.12 4.87 2.16
N LEU A 210 6.26 5.87 1.92
CA LEU A 210 5.93 6.32 0.56
C LEU A 210 6.21 7.81 0.35
N ARG A 211 5.64 8.73 1.14
CA ARG A 211 5.78 10.17 0.85
C ARG A 211 7.21 10.68 1.05
N ILE A 212 7.74 10.58 2.27
CA ILE A 212 9.14 10.98 2.55
C ILE A 212 10.11 10.07 1.79
N ALA A 213 9.86 8.77 1.76
CA ALA A 213 10.69 7.79 1.06
C ALA A 213 10.78 8.08 -0.44
N SER A 214 9.69 8.46 -1.12
CA SER A 214 9.73 8.76 -2.57
C SER A 214 10.60 9.98 -2.87
N TRP A 215 10.62 10.98 -1.98
CA TRP A 215 11.55 12.11 -2.06
C TRP A 215 13.00 11.67 -1.88
N GLN A 216 13.29 10.89 -0.84
CA GLN A 216 14.63 10.34 -0.61
C GLN A 216 15.09 9.47 -1.78
N ALA A 217 14.20 8.62 -2.30
CA ALA A 217 14.43 7.73 -3.41
C ALA A 217 14.83 8.48 -4.69
N ARG A 218 14.18 9.62 -4.97
CA ARG A 218 14.57 10.53 -6.06
C ARG A 218 16.00 11.02 -5.89
N THR A 219 16.36 11.48 -4.69
CA THR A 219 17.69 12.06 -4.43
C THR A 219 18.81 11.02 -4.36
N GLU A 220 18.48 9.80 -3.94
CA GLU A 220 19.45 8.73 -3.64
C GLU A 220 19.51 7.65 -4.74
N GLY A 221 18.65 7.71 -5.76
CA GLY A 221 18.73 6.82 -6.93
C GLY A 221 18.03 5.47 -6.79
N TRP A 222 16.99 5.37 -5.96
CA TRP A 222 16.13 4.19 -5.79
C TRP A 222 14.65 4.55 -5.98
N LEU A 223 13.69 3.64 -5.74
CA LEU A 223 12.24 3.89 -5.90
C LEU A 223 11.48 3.44 -4.64
N ALA A 224 10.55 4.27 -4.16
CA ALA A 224 9.63 3.92 -3.08
C ALA A 224 8.21 3.83 -3.63
N GLU A 225 7.64 2.63 -3.65
CA GLU A 225 6.47 2.32 -4.47
C GLU A 225 5.37 1.63 -3.68
N HIS A 226 4.12 1.95 -4.03
CA HIS A 226 2.92 1.35 -3.47
C HIS A 226 2.63 -0.01 -4.13
N MET A 227 3.57 -0.94 -3.95
CA MET A 227 3.59 -2.26 -4.56
C MET A 227 3.59 -3.37 -3.52
N LEU A 228 2.84 -4.43 -3.80
CA LEU A 228 3.12 -5.73 -3.20
C LEU A 228 4.39 -6.33 -3.82
N ILE A 229 4.97 -7.33 -3.14
CA ILE A 229 6.04 -8.19 -3.65
C ILE A 229 5.67 -9.64 -3.36
N LEU A 230 5.74 -10.51 -4.36
CA LEU A 230 5.53 -11.95 -4.22
C LEU A 230 6.55 -12.74 -5.04
N GLY A 231 6.85 -13.97 -4.59
CA GLY A 231 7.63 -14.97 -5.32
C GLY A 231 6.74 -16.06 -5.89
N LEU A 232 6.94 -16.42 -7.15
CA LEU A 232 6.24 -17.51 -7.84
C LEU A 232 7.22 -18.66 -8.01
N GLU A 233 7.06 -19.71 -7.20
CA GLU A 233 7.83 -20.94 -7.29
C GLU A 233 7.13 -21.91 -8.23
N ASP A 234 7.80 -22.30 -9.31
CA ASP A 234 7.30 -23.28 -10.26
C ASP A 234 7.51 -24.73 -9.75
N PRO A 235 6.93 -25.76 -10.39
CA PRO A 235 7.09 -27.15 -9.98
C PRO A 235 8.53 -27.69 -10.02
N THR A 236 9.47 -26.96 -10.63
CA THR A 236 10.90 -27.31 -10.62
C THR A 236 11.65 -26.71 -9.43
N GLY A 237 10.98 -25.87 -8.63
CA GLY A 237 11.54 -25.15 -7.48
C GLY A 237 12.16 -23.80 -7.83
N LYS A 238 12.04 -23.34 -9.09
CA LYS A 238 12.56 -22.04 -9.51
C LYS A 238 11.59 -20.94 -9.09
N THR A 239 12.09 -19.93 -8.37
CA THR A 239 11.29 -18.79 -7.93
C THR A 239 11.52 -17.55 -8.80
N THR A 240 10.44 -16.96 -9.31
CA THR A 240 10.42 -15.67 -10.01
C THR A 240 9.73 -14.63 -9.13
N TYR A 241 10.38 -13.50 -8.83
CA TYR A 241 9.77 -12.43 -8.05
C TYR A 241 9.12 -11.38 -8.92
N VAL A 242 7.95 -10.91 -8.48
CA VAL A 242 7.18 -9.86 -9.14
C VAL A 242 6.73 -8.82 -8.12
N ALA A 243 6.69 -7.56 -8.54
CA ALA A 243 6.07 -6.48 -7.79
C ALA A 243 4.77 -6.05 -8.49
N ALA A 244 3.74 -5.63 -7.74
CA ALA A 244 2.50 -5.16 -8.35
C ALA A 244 1.91 -3.93 -7.66
N ALA A 245 1.67 -2.87 -8.44
CA ALA A 245 1.05 -1.62 -8.01
C ALA A 245 -0.42 -1.58 -8.45
N PHE A 246 -1.31 -1.74 -7.46
CA PHE A 246 -2.74 -1.50 -7.64
C PHE A 246 -3.22 -0.44 -6.63
N PRO A 247 -4.14 0.47 -7.02
CA PRO A 247 -4.77 1.39 -6.10
C PRO A 247 -5.38 0.70 -4.87
N SER A 248 -5.65 1.46 -3.81
CA SER A 248 -6.27 0.91 -2.60
C SER A 248 -7.57 0.15 -2.93
N ALA A 249 -7.78 -0.99 -2.26
CA ALA A 249 -8.91 -1.90 -2.47
C ALA A 249 -9.03 -2.51 -3.90
N CYS A 250 -7.92 -2.57 -4.65
CA CYS A 250 -7.85 -3.23 -5.97
C CYS A 250 -7.12 -4.58 -5.96
N GLY A 251 -7.01 -5.24 -4.79
CA GLY A 251 -6.60 -6.65 -4.70
C GLY A 251 -5.13 -6.93 -4.39
N LYS A 252 -4.35 -5.95 -3.91
CA LYS A 252 -2.93 -6.19 -3.56
C LYS A 252 -2.75 -7.32 -2.53
N THR A 253 -3.39 -7.22 -1.37
CA THR A 253 -3.30 -8.25 -0.32
C THR A 253 -3.76 -9.63 -0.81
N ASN A 254 -4.82 -9.70 -1.61
CA ASN A 254 -5.28 -10.97 -2.20
C ASN A 254 -4.26 -11.57 -3.17
N LEU A 255 -3.59 -10.74 -3.99
CA LEU A 255 -2.59 -11.23 -4.94
C LEU A 255 -1.28 -11.62 -4.24
N ALA A 256 -0.82 -10.81 -3.28
CA ALA A 256 0.41 -11.06 -2.50
C ALA A 256 0.35 -12.39 -1.74
N MET A 257 -0.84 -12.72 -1.23
CA MET A 257 -1.11 -13.93 -0.43
C MET A 257 -1.89 -14.99 -1.22
N LEU A 258 -1.85 -14.94 -2.55
CA LEU A 258 -2.63 -15.83 -3.42
C LEU A 258 -2.32 -17.30 -3.10
N VAL A 259 -3.36 -18.13 -3.08
CA VAL A 259 -3.20 -19.60 -3.07
C VAL A 259 -3.52 -20.11 -4.46
N PRO A 260 -2.55 -20.76 -5.15
CA PRO A 260 -2.80 -21.35 -6.46
C PRO A 260 -3.96 -22.35 -6.41
N PRO A 261 -4.87 -22.35 -7.40
CA PRO A 261 -5.92 -23.36 -7.46
C PRO A 261 -5.31 -24.73 -7.74
N ALA A 262 -6.03 -25.80 -7.36
CA ALA A 262 -5.53 -27.17 -7.40
C ALA A 262 -5.00 -27.64 -8.77
N VAL A 263 -5.49 -27.05 -9.87
CA VAL A 263 -5.01 -27.32 -11.23
C VAL A 263 -3.53 -26.96 -11.43
N PHE A 264 -3.01 -25.99 -10.67
CA PHE A 264 -1.59 -25.59 -10.69
C PHE A 264 -0.74 -26.41 -9.72
N ASN A 265 -0.90 -27.72 -9.72
CA ASN A 265 -0.17 -28.63 -8.83
C ASN A 265 1.34 -28.36 -8.89
N GLY A 266 1.97 -28.18 -7.73
CA GLY A 266 3.40 -27.89 -7.59
C GLY A 266 3.77 -26.40 -7.63
N TRP A 267 2.89 -25.50 -8.07
CA TRP A 267 3.14 -24.06 -7.95
C TRP A 267 2.92 -23.57 -6.53
N LYS A 268 3.78 -22.64 -6.08
CA LYS A 268 3.62 -21.94 -4.80
C LYS A 268 3.76 -20.44 -5.00
N VAL A 269 3.05 -19.69 -4.17
CA VAL A 269 3.19 -18.23 -4.06
C VAL A 269 3.72 -17.91 -2.68
N TRP A 270 4.81 -17.15 -2.64
CA TRP A 270 5.49 -16.71 -1.43
C TRP A 270 5.28 -15.21 -1.23
N THR A 271 4.73 -14.83 -0.09
CA THR A 271 4.49 -13.43 0.30
C THR A 271 5.78 -12.79 0.79
N ILE A 272 6.18 -11.67 0.19
CA ILE A 272 7.29 -10.81 0.66
C ILE A 272 6.74 -9.54 1.33
N GLY A 273 5.74 -8.91 0.71
CA GLY A 273 5.02 -7.75 1.22
C GLY A 273 3.75 -7.48 0.43
N ASP A 274 2.76 -6.82 1.04
CA ASP A 274 1.44 -6.65 0.41
C ASP A 274 1.10 -5.21 0.01
N ASP A 275 1.93 -4.23 0.36
CA ASP A 275 1.54 -2.82 0.25
C ASP A 275 2.67 -1.86 -0.18
N ILE A 276 3.91 -2.06 0.28
CA ILE A 276 5.03 -1.16 -0.03
C ILE A 276 6.25 -1.97 -0.51
N ALA A 277 6.92 -1.46 -1.55
CA ALA A 277 8.19 -1.96 -2.03
C ALA A 277 9.20 -0.81 -2.15
N TRP A 278 10.42 -1.02 -1.66
CA TRP A 278 11.55 -0.16 -1.98
C TRP A 278 12.46 -0.88 -2.96
N LEU A 279 12.56 -0.33 -4.18
CA LEU A 279 13.27 -0.92 -5.28
C LEU A 279 14.60 -0.20 -5.49
N HIS A 280 15.67 -0.94 -5.69
CA HIS A 280 17.00 -0.39 -5.93
C HIS A 280 17.71 -1.15 -7.05
N PRO A 281 18.68 -0.53 -7.74
CA PRO A 281 19.54 -1.24 -8.66
C PRO A 281 20.27 -2.39 -7.95
N GLY A 282 20.22 -3.57 -8.54
CA GLY A 282 20.97 -4.75 -8.10
C GLY A 282 22.26 -4.97 -8.90
N PRO A 283 23.14 -5.85 -8.42
CA PRO A 283 24.42 -6.14 -9.06
C PRO A 283 24.28 -6.83 -10.44
N ASP A 284 23.13 -7.42 -10.73
CA ASP A 284 22.82 -8.12 -11.99
C ASP A 284 22.04 -7.25 -12.99
N GLY A 285 21.98 -5.95 -12.73
CA GLY A 285 21.23 -4.98 -13.52
C GLY A 285 19.74 -4.96 -13.24
N ARG A 286 19.15 -5.95 -12.54
CA ARG A 286 17.73 -5.93 -12.20
C ARG A 286 17.43 -4.90 -11.13
N LEU A 287 16.17 -4.50 -11.02
CA LEU A 287 15.66 -3.87 -9.81
C LEU A 287 15.44 -4.96 -8.76
N TRP A 288 15.99 -4.76 -7.57
CA TRP A 288 15.79 -5.60 -6.40
C TRP A 288 14.86 -4.89 -5.44
N ALA A 289 14.05 -5.63 -4.70
CA ALA A 289 13.03 -5.07 -3.83
C ALA A 289 13.13 -5.59 -2.40
N ILE A 290 13.02 -4.67 -1.44
CA ILE A 290 12.71 -5.00 -0.04
C ILE A 290 11.29 -4.55 0.32
N ASN A 291 10.66 -5.27 1.23
CA ASN A 291 9.47 -4.79 1.92
C ASN A 291 9.93 -3.98 3.16
N PRO A 292 9.62 -2.68 3.25
CA PRO A 292 9.97 -1.89 4.42
C PRO A 292 9.17 -2.28 5.67
N GLU A 293 7.98 -2.86 5.51
CA GLU A 293 7.08 -3.19 6.61
C GLU A 293 7.45 -4.53 7.27
N ALA A 294 6.96 -4.75 8.50
CA ALA A 294 7.10 -5.99 9.27
C ALA A 294 5.75 -6.68 9.56
N GLY A 295 4.65 -6.02 9.20
CA GLY A 295 3.28 -6.47 9.46
C GLY A 295 2.33 -6.12 8.32
N PHE A 296 1.10 -6.63 8.43
CA PHE A 296 0.01 -6.32 7.51
C PHE A 296 -1.02 -5.43 8.22
N PHE A 297 -1.42 -4.36 7.54
CA PHE A 297 -2.51 -3.47 7.95
C PHE A 297 -3.68 -3.58 6.94
N GLY A 298 -4.25 -4.77 6.86
CA GLY A 298 -5.20 -5.15 5.81
C GLY A 298 -6.63 -4.71 6.10
N VAL A 299 -7.44 -4.57 5.04
CA VAL A 299 -8.89 -4.32 5.15
C VAL A 299 -9.57 -5.62 5.56
N ALA A 300 -10.40 -5.58 6.61
CA ALA A 300 -11.12 -6.77 7.07
C ALA A 300 -12.32 -7.15 6.16
N PRO A 301 -13.30 -6.26 5.89
CA PRO A 301 -14.45 -6.58 5.05
C PRO A 301 -14.09 -7.21 3.70
N GLY A 302 -14.81 -8.29 3.34
CA GLY A 302 -14.57 -9.09 2.14
C GLY A 302 -13.48 -10.16 2.25
N THR A 303 -12.70 -10.18 3.35
CA THR A 303 -11.72 -11.23 3.61
C THR A 303 -12.40 -12.48 4.14
N SER A 304 -12.15 -13.63 3.50
CA SER A 304 -12.69 -14.94 3.89
C SER A 304 -11.79 -16.06 3.42
N SER A 305 -12.05 -17.29 3.84
CA SER A 305 -11.32 -18.48 3.37
C SER A 305 -11.48 -18.69 1.86
N LYS A 306 -12.56 -18.16 1.26
CA LYS A 306 -12.77 -18.16 -0.19
C LYS A 306 -11.90 -17.12 -0.91
N THR A 307 -11.74 -15.92 -0.35
CA THR A 307 -11.08 -14.80 -1.05
C THR A 307 -9.59 -14.68 -0.72
N ASN A 308 -9.19 -15.05 0.50
CA ASN A 308 -7.82 -15.01 0.98
C ASN A 308 -7.61 -15.97 2.19
N PRO A 309 -7.46 -17.28 1.95
CA PRO A 309 -7.28 -18.27 3.02
C PRO A 309 -5.98 -18.06 3.81
N ASN A 310 -4.90 -17.61 3.16
CA ASN A 310 -3.66 -17.26 3.85
C ASN A 310 -3.88 -16.13 4.86
N CYS A 311 -4.64 -15.09 4.48
CA CYS A 311 -4.99 -14.02 5.41
C CYS A 311 -5.81 -14.53 6.59
N MET A 312 -6.82 -15.38 6.36
CA MET A 312 -7.60 -15.98 7.45
C MET A 312 -6.72 -16.79 8.42
N GLY A 313 -5.77 -17.57 7.89
CA GLY A 313 -4.78 -18.29 8.70
C GLY A 313 -3.78 -17.39 9.44
N THR A 314 -3.65 -16.13 9.01
CA THR A 314 -2.75 -15.14 9.63
C THR A 314 -3.41 -14.46 10.83
N VAL A 315 -4.65 -14.01 10.67
CA VAL A 315 -5.34 -13.09 11.62
C VAL A 315 -5.98 -13.78 12.82
N GLY A 316 -6.03 -15.12 12.87
CA GLY A 316 -6.67 -15.86 13.96
C GLY A 316 -5.99 -15.78 15.33
N ARG A 317 -4.83 -15.12 15.46
CA ARG A 317 -4.12 -14.93 16.75
C ARG A 317 -3.23 -13.69 16.70
N ASN A 318 -2.86 -13.16 17.87
CA ASN A 318 -1.91 -12.04 18.01
C ASN A 318 -2.27 -10.83 17.10
N THR A 319 -3.56 -10.53 16.96
CA THR A 319 -4.05 -9.56 15.98
C THR A 319 -4.81 -8.44 16.67
N ILE A 320 -4.51 -7.21 16.28
CA ILE A 320 -5.29 -6.03 16.67
C ILE A 320 -6.29 -5.74 15.55
N TYR A 321 -7.57 -5.93 15.84
CA TYR A 321 -8.66 -5.53 14.95
C TYR A 321 -9.09 -4.10 15.25
N THR A 322 -9.49 -3.35 14.23
CA THR A 322 -9.99 -1.98 14.37
C THR A 322 -11.30 -1.82 13.61
N ASN A 323 -12.35 -1.43 14.34
CA ASN A 323 -13.71 -1.18 13.81
C ASN A 323 -14.39 -2.38 13.12
N VAL A 324 -14.09 -3.61 13.54
CA VAL A 324 -14.91 -4.78 13.17
C VAL A 324 -16.10 -4.92 14.13
N ALA A 325 -17.12 -5.67 13.71
CA ALA A 325 -18.19 -6.10 14.61
C ALA A 325 -17.70 -7.25 15.51
N VAL A 326 -18.47 -7.57 16.54
CA VAL A 326 -18.23 -8.75 17.38
C VAL A 326 -19.50 -9.55 17.63
N THR A 327 -19.35 -10.86 17.69
CA THR A 327 -20.39 -11.81 18.09
C THR A 327 -20.64 -11.76 19.61
N ALA A 328 -21.75 -12.35 20.06
CA ALA A 328 -22.11 -12.44 21.48
C ALA A 328 -21.03 -13.12 22.35
N ASP A 329 -20.26 -14.06 21.78
CA ASP A 329 -19.14 -14.72 22.44
C ASP A 329 -17.78 -14.06 22.18
N GLY A 330 -17.76 -12.85 21.61
CA GLY A 330 -16.56 -12.02 21.46
C GLY A 330 -15.64 -12.38 20.29
N GLN A 331 -16.14 -13.04 19.25
CA GLN A 331 -15.39 -13.28 18.02
C GLN A 331 -15.53 -12.08 17.06
N PRO A 332 -14.48 -11.70 16.31
CA PRO A 332 -14.58 -10.65 15.31
C PRO A 332 -15.48 -11.08 14.14
N TRP A 333 -16.26 -10.15 13.61
CA TRP A 333 -17.14 -10.36 12.45
C TRP A 333 -17.09 -9.17 11.49
N TRP A 334 -17.24 -9.45 10.20
CA TRP A 334 -17.36 -8.43 9.15
C TRP A 334 -18.12 -8.97 7.93
N GLU A 335 -18.61 -8.05 7.10
CA GLU A 335 -19.31 -8.38 5.87
C GLU A 335 -18.43 -9.22 4.93
N GLY A 336 -18.94 -10.38 4.55
CA GLY A 336 -18.26 -11.30 3.64
C GLY A 336 -17.25 -12.23 4.29
N ILE A 337 -17.20 -12.34 5.63
CA ILE A 337 -16.49 -13.41 6.34
C ILE A 337 -17.15 -14.79 6.08
N ASP A 338 -16.49 -15.88 6.48
CA ASP A 338 -16.89 -17.26 6.22
C ASP A 338 -18.25 -17.68 6.84
N GLN A 339 -18.74 -16.94 7.84
CA GLN A 339 -19.94 -17.29 8.59
C GLN A 339 -21.13 -16.39 8.20
N PRO A 340 -22.37 -16.91 8.20
CA PRO A 340 -23.56 -16.08 8.03
C PRO A 340 -23.65 -15.05 9.15
N GLN A 341 -24.36 -13.93 8.90
CA GLN A 341 -24.55 -12.88 9.89
C GLN A 341 -25.31 -13.44 11.12
N PRO A 342 -24.73 -13.41 12.33
CA PRO A 342 -25.44 -13.80 13.56
C PRO A 342 -26.56 -12.82 13.91
N GLU A 343 -27.56 -13.30 14.67
CA GLU A 343 -28.68 -12.47 15.14
C GLU A 343 -28.22 -11.39 16.14
N ASN A 344 -27.28 -11.73 17.03
CA ASN A 344 -26.82 -10.86 18.13
C ASN A 344 -25.39 -10.38 17.90
N LEU A 345 -25.22 -9.45 16.97
CA LEU A 345 -23.96 -8.74 16.74
C LEU A 345 -23.90 -7.44 17.54
N THR A 346 -22.70 -7.07 17.97
CA THR A 346 -22.37 -5.69 18.37
C THR A 346 -21.57 -5.05 17.25
N ASP A 347 -22.02 -3.92 16.73
CA ASP A 347 -21.39 -3.22 15.62
C ASP A 347 -20.05 -2.58 16.01
N TRP A 348 -19.37 -2.01 15.01
CA TRP A 348 -18.08 -1.36 15.18
C TRP A 348 -18.11 -0.11 16.09
N GLN A 349 -19.28 0.48 16.32
CA GLN A 349 -19.47 1.60 17.26
C GLN A 349 -19.81 1.12 18.68
N GLY A 350 -19.98 -0.19 18.89
CA GLY A 350 -20.32 -0.77 20.19
C GLY A 350 -21.82 -0.84 20.48
N ARG A 351 -22.68 -0.69 19.46
CA ARG A 351 -24.15 -0.76 19.60
C ARG A 351 -24.63 -2.16 19.20
N PRO A 352 -25.80 -2.62 19.69
CA PRO A 352 -26.49 -3.74 19.05
C PRO A 352 -26.66 -3.47 17.55
N TYR A 353 -26.31 -4.46 16.72
CA TYR A 353 -26.34 -4.28 15.28
C TYR A 353 -27.78 -4.11 14.78
N ASP A 354 -28.00 -3.02 14.04
CA ASP A 354 -29.22 -2.75 13.31
C ASP A 354 -28.82 -2.35 11.88
N PRO A 355 -29.23 -3.09 10.84
CA PRO A 355 -28.88 -2.81 9.45
C PRO A 355 -29.36 -1.41 8.99
N ALA A 356 -30.32 -0.78 9.67
CA ALA A 356 -30.72 0.60 9.40
C ALA A 356 -29.58 1.62 9.64
N ASN A 357 -28.58 1.26 10.44
CA ASN A 357 -27.41 2.09 10.73
C ASN A 357 -26.22 1.84 9.77
N GLY A 358 -26.40 0.98 8.76
CA GLY A 358 -25.36 0.59 7.81
C GLY A 358 -24.67 -0.73 8.19
N PRO A 359 -23.50 -1.02 7.61
CA PRO A 359 -22.73 -2.25 7.85
C PRO A 359 -22.32 -2.43 9.32
N ALA A 360 -22.25 -3.68 9.79
CA ALA A 360 -21.86 -4.02 11.15
C ALA A 360 -20.38 -3.74 11.41
N ALA A 361 -19.50 -4.05 10.45
CA ALA A 361 -18.10 -3.60 10.46
C ALA A 361 -17.96 -2.32 9.62
N HIS A 362 -17.08 -1.40 10.04
CA HIS A 362 -16.82 -0.23 9.21
C HIS A 362 -16.24 -0.68 7.84
N PRO A 363 -16.65 -0.10 6.69
CA PRO A 363 -16.12 -0.52 5.37
C PRO A 363 -14.60 -0.43 5.22
N ASN A 364 -13.95 0.39 6.04
CA ASN A 364 -12.49 0.53 6.13
C ASN A 364 -11.94 -0.02 7.47
N ALA A 365 -12.64 -0.97 8.09
CA ALA A 365 -12.16 -1.72 9.25
C ALA A 365 -10.90 -2.50 8.89
N ARG A 366 -10.02 -2.69 9.88
CA ARG A 366 -8.67 -3.19 9.68
C ARG A 366 -8.33 -4.32 10.63
N PHE A 367 -7.35 -5.12 10.23
CA PHE A 367 -6.56 -5.93 11.13
C PHE A 367 -5.09 -5.51 11.04
N THR A 368 -4.38 -5.60 12.15
CA THR A 368 -2.92 -5.43 12.24
C THR A 368 -2.32 -6.70 12.80
N VAL A 369 -1.46 -7.35 12.01
CA VAL A 369 -0.86 -8.65 12.36
C VAL A 369 0.56 -8.76 11.83
N ALA A 370 1.43 -9.49 12.54
CA ALA A 370 2.81 -9.68 12.13
C ALA A 370 2.89 -10.47 10.81
N ALA A 371 3.73 -10.02 9.87
CA ALA A 371 3.79 -10.62 8.54
C ALA A 371 4.30 -12.07 8.60
N ALA A 372 5.21 -12.36 9.53
CA ALA A 372 5.74 -13.68 9.81
C ALA A 372 4.71 -14.72 10.27
N GLN A 373 3.48 -14.30 10.63
CA GLN A 373 2.38 -15.23 10.91
C GLN A 373 1.70 -15.78 9.65
N CYS A 374 1.96 -15.18 8.49
CA CYS A 374 1.31 -15.59 7.26
C CYS A 374 1.83 -16.95 6.81
N PRO A 375 0.94 -17.92 6.49
CA PRO A 375 1.36 -19.26 6.07
C PRO A 375 2.26 -19.27 4.83
N SER A 376 2.16 -18.25 3.97
CA SER A 376 2.97 -18.09 2.77
C SER A 376 4.11 -17.08 2.93
N TYR A 377 4.42 -16.61 4.15
CA TYR A 377 5.51 -15.66 4.36
C TYR A 377 6.86 -16.28 3.97
N SER A 378 7.62 -15.59 3.12
CA SER A 378 8.90 -16.09 2.63
C SER A 378 10.04 -15.78 3.59
N ASP A 379 11.00 -16.68 3.71
CA ASP A 379 12.27 -16.41 4.39
C ASP A 379 13.06 -15.27 3.71
N GLN A 380 12.86 -15.07 2.42
CA GLN A 380 13.49 -13.98 1.65
C GLN A 380 12.90 -12.60 1.97
N ALA A 381 11.78 -12.52 2.69
CA ALA A 381 11.17 -11.25 3.07
C ALA A 381 12.04 -10.41 4.03
N ASN A 382 12.95 -11.06 4.74
CA ASN A 382 13.93 -10.41 5.61
C ASN A 382 15.36 -10.42 5.04
N ALA A 383 15.54 -10.76 3.75
CA ALA A 383 16.85 -10.71 3.11
C ALA A 383 17.35 -9.26 3.03
N PRO A 384 18.55 -8.92 3.57
CA PRO A 384 19.04 -7.55 3.57
C PRO A 384 19.18 -6.91 2.18
N GLN A 385 19.50 -7.72 1.16
CA GLN A 385 19.64 -7.28 -0.22
C GLN A 385 18.31 -7.18 -0.97
N GLY A 386 17.22 -7.73 -0.41
CA GLY A 386 15.94 -7.88 -1.10
C GLY A 386 15.93 -9.02 -2.13
N VAL A 387 14.90 -9.02 -2.97
CA VAL A 387 14.68 -10.04 -4.01
C VAL A 387 14.74 -9.43 -5.42
N PRO A 388 15.35 -10.12 -6.40
CA PRO A 388 15.47 -9.59 -7.76
C PRO A 388 14.15 -9.69 -8.53
N LEU A 389 13.61 -8.57 -8.98
CA LEU A 389 12.35 -8.53 -9.73
C LEU A 389 12.56 -8.94 -11.18
N SER A 390 11.72 -9.85 -11.67
CA SER A 390 11.61 -10.17 -13.10
C SER A 390 10.48 -9.40 -13.78
N ALA A 391 9.43 -9.03 -13.02
CA ALA A 391 8.29 -8.29 -13.54
C ALA A 391 7.77 -7.23 -12.56
N ILE A 392 7.22 -6.15 -13.12
CA ILE A 392 6.40 -5.16 -12.42
C ILE A 392 5.01 -5.15 -13.07
N ILE A 393 3.97 -5.20 -12.27
CA ILE A 393 2.58 -5.29 -12.73
C ILE A 393 1.81 -4.05 -12.28
N PHE A 394 1.29 -3.29 -13.22
CA PHE A 394 0.32 -2.23 -12.94
C PHE A 394 -1.11 -2.75 -13.12
N GLY A 395 -2.08 -2.08 -12.50
CA GLY A 395 -3.48 -2.44 -12.71
C GLY A 395 -4.42 -1.58 -11.89
N GLY A 396 -5.70 -1.64 -12.23
CA GLY A 396 -6.74 -0.89 -11.55
C GLY A 396 -8.11 -1.47 -11.85
N ARG A 397 -9.13 -1.02 -11.10
CA ARG A 397 -10.51 -1.42 -11.35
C ARG A 397 -11.05 -0.73 -12.59
N ARG A 398 -11.19 -1.48 -13.68
CA ARG A 398 -11.76 -0.99 -14.95
C ARG A 398 -12.84 -1.94 -15.42
N SER A 399 -14.11 -1.54 -15.33
CA SER A 399 -15.23 -2.34 -15.84
C SER A 399 -15.18 -2.51 -17.37
N THR A 400 -14.60 -1.54 -18.07
CA THR A 400 -14.43 -1.50 -19.54
C THR A 400 -12.99 -1.11 -19.92
N VAL A 401 -12.70 -1.07 -21.24
CA VAL A 401 -11.42 -0.63 -21.84
C VAL A 401 -10.25 -1.60 -21.67
N ALA A 402 -9.76 -1.79 -20.44
CA ALA A 402 -8.51 -2.49 -20.20
C ALA A 402 -8.66 -4.02 -20.35
N PRO A 403 -7.78 -4.71 -21.10
CA PRO A 403 -7.82 -6.16 -21.22
C PRO A 403 -7.35 -6.83 -19.93
N LEU A 404 -7.58 -8.15 -19.81
CA LEU A 404 -7.19 -8.95 -18.64
C LEU A 404 -5.70 -8.80 -18.31
N VAL A 405 -4.83 -8.86 -19.32
CA VAL A 405 -3.39 -8.62 -19.19
C VAL A 405 -2.78 -8.16 -20.50
N TYR A 406 -1.79 -7.27 -20.44
CA TYR A 406 -0.85 -7.01 -21.54
C TYR A 406 0.56 -6.72 -21.04
N GLU A 407 1.57 -7.06 -21.83
CA GLU A 407 2.99 -6.74 -21.64
C GLU A 407 3.33 -5.43 -22.35
N ALA A 408 4.01 -4.52 -21.66
CA ALA A 408 4.56 -3.31 -22.26
C ALA A 408 5.71 -3.65 -23.23
N LEU A 409 5.91 -2.81 -24.25
CA LEU A 409 6.85 -3.08 -25.34
C LEU A 409 8.32 -2.95 -24.91
N ASN A 410 8.60 -2.07 -23.96
CA ASN A 410 9.90 -1.79 -23.38
C ASN A 410 9.71 -0.94 -22.10
N TRP A 411 10.82 -0.56 -21.45
CA TRP A 411 10.77 0.25 -20.22
C TRP A 411 10.07 1.59 -20.42
N GLU A 412 10.38 2.35 -21.48
CA GLU A 412 9.75 3.66 -21.74
C GLU A 412 8.23 3.54 -21.85
N HIS A 413 7.76 2.53 -22.61
CA HIS A 413 6.34 2.23 -22.72
C HIS A 413 5.76 1.74 -21.37
N GLY A 414 6.50 0.96 -20.60
CA GLY A 414 6.07 0.53 -19.27
C GLY A 414 5.90 1.68 -18.27
N VAL A 415 6.77 2.70 -18.33
CA VAL A 415 6.60 3.94 -17.54
C VAL A 415 5.34 4.67 -17.98
N PHE A 416 5.07 4.76 -19.28
CA PHE A 416 3.80 5.31 -19.79
C PHE A 416 2.58 4.51 -19.28
N THR A 417 2.65 3.18 -19.33
CA THR A 417 1.62 2.28 -18.82
C THR A 417 1.34 2.57 -17.34
N GLY A 418 2.37 2.66 -16.50
CA GLY A 418 2.22 3.05 -15.10
C GLY A 418 1.63 4.45 -14.93
N ALA A 419 2.07 5.43 -15.72
CA ALA A 419 1.59 6.81 -15.66
C ALA A 419 0.11 6.93 -16.06
N SER A 420 -0.36 6.03 -16.93
CA SER A 420 -1.74 6.00 -17.43
C SER A 420 -2.74 5.30 -16.50
N VAL A 421 -2.27 4.63 -15.44
CA VAL A 421 -3.13 3.82 -14.55
C VAL A 421 -4.35 4.62 -14.11
N ALA A 422 -5.52 4.00 -14.29
CA ALA A 422 -6.80 4.52 -13.89
C ALA A 422 -7.59 3.44 -13.16
N SER A 423 -8.38 3.87 -12.19
CA SER A 423 -9.25 2.98 -11.43
C SER A 423 -10.56 3.68 -11.10
N GLU A 424 -11.64 2.93 -11.13
CA GLU A 424 -12.93 3.35 -10.57
C GLU A 424 -12.78 3.59 -9.06
N THR A 425 -13.37 4.68 -8.57
CA THR A 425 -13.42 5.02 -7.15
C THR A 425 -14.18 3.94 -6.37
N THR A 426 -13.58 3.50 -5.27
CA THR A 426 -14.18 2.56 -4.31
C THR A 426 -14.65 3.32 -3.07
N ALA A 427 -15.36 2.63 -2.16
CA ALA A 427 -15.77 3.19 -0.87
C ALA A 427 -14.60 3.61 0.05
N ALA A 428 -13.36 3.21 -0.27
CA ALA A 428 -12.17 3.54 0.52
C ALA A 428 -11.64 4.98 0.28
N ALA A 429 -12.16 5.70 -0.72
CA ALA A 429 -11.85 7.09 -0.99
C ALA A 429 -13.10 7.97 -0.76
N THR A 430 -12.93 9.15 -0.17
CA THR A 430 -14.02 10.12 -0.02
C THR A 430 -14.46 10.62 -1.40
N GLY A 431 -15.62 10.17 -1.90
CA GLY A 431 -16.16 10.57 -3.21
C GLY A 431 -17.30 9.67 -3.71
N LYS A 432 -17.88 10.00 -4.88
CA LYS A 432 -18.89 9.15 -5.55
C LYS A 432 -18.23 7.87 -6.06
N VAL A 433 -18.82 6.71 -5.77
CA VAL A 433 -18.35 5.38 -6.21
C VAL A 433 -18.56 5.21 -7.72
N GLY A 434 -17.60 4.57 -8.41
CA GLY A 434 -17.70 4.22 -9.83
C GLY A 434 -17.20 5.28 -10.81
N LEU A 435 -16.62 6.39 -10.34
CA LEU A 435 -15.96 7.38 -11.20
C LEU A 435 -14.54 6.93 -11.51
N VAL A 436 -14.14 6.95 -12.79
CA VAL A 436 -12.76 6.65 -13.17
C VAL A 436 -11.86 7.81 -12.75
N ARG A 437 -10.87 7.53 -11.89
CA ARG A 437 -9.82 8.47 -11.46
C ARG A 437 -8.47 7.95 -11.94
N ARG A 438 -7.63 8.85 -12.46
CA ARG A 438 -6.21 8.55 -12.74
C ARG A 438 -5.46 8.38 -11.44
N ASP A 439 -4.78 7.26 -11.30
CA ASP A 439 -3.93 6.92 -10.16
C ASP A 439 -2.58 6.39 -10.66
N PRO A 440 -1.74 7.27 -11.25
CA PRO A 440 -0.42 6.92 -11.81
C PRO A 440 0.39 6.07 -10.83
N MET A 441 0.85 4.91 -11.28
CA MET A 441 1.63 3.94 -10.50
C MET A 441 0.98 3.53 -9.15
N ALA A 442 -0.34 3.74 -8.99
CA ALA A 442 -1.05 3.63 -7.71
C ALA A 442 -0.50 4.56 -6.59
N MET A 443 0.15 5.67 -6.97
CA MET A 443 0.88 6.59 -6.09
C MET A 443 0.19 7.95 -5.91
N LYS A 444 -1.02 8.18 -6.45
CA LYS A 444 -1.70 9.49 -6.41
C LYS A 444 -1.81 10.11 -5.01
N PRO A 445 -2.15 9.37 -3.94
CA PRO A 445 -2.21 9.96 -2.60
C PRO A 445 -0.87 9.89 -1.84
N PHE A 446 0.20 9.37 -2.46
CA PHE A 446 1.41 8.94 -1.76
C PHE A 446 2.74 9.47 -2.32
N CYS A 447 2.78 10.00 -3.55
CA CYS A 447 4.01 10.59 -4.07
C CYS A 447 4.31 11.92 -3.35
N GLY A 448 5.49 12.00 -2.74
CA GLY A 448 5.93 13.15 -1.95
C GLY A 448 6.44 14.34 -2.76
N TYR A 449 6.26 14.33 -4.08
CA TYR A 449 6.70 15.40 -4.99
C TYR A 449 5.91 15.39 -6.30
N ASN A 450 6.30 16.27 -7.23
CA ASN A 450 5.66 16.44 -8.53
C ASN A 450 5.69 15.17 -9.37
N PHE A 451 4.54 14.76 -9.88
CA PHE A 451 4.42 13.57 -10.72
C PHE A 451 5.22 13.62 -12.02
N ALA A 452 5.39 14.78 -12.64
CA ALA A 452 6.22 14.89 -13.84
C ALA A 452 7.68 14.53 -13.56
N ASP A 453 8.22 15.02 -12.44
CA ASP A 453 9.55 14.67 -11.95
C ASP A 453 9.63 13.19 -11.55
N TYR A 454 8.55 12.63 -10.98
CA TYR A 454 8.49 11.21 -10.59
C TYR A 454 8.53 10.29 -11.81
N TRP A 455 7.81 10.63 -12.88
CA TRP A 455 7.89 9.90 -14.14
C TRP A 455 9.25 10.06 -14.82
N ALA A 456 9.87 11.24 -14.75
CA ALA A 456 11.24 11.44 -15.22
C ALA A 456 12.23 10.55 -14.46
N HIS A 457 12.05 10.43 -13.14
CA HIS A 457 12.87 9.55 -12.30
C HIS A 457 12.72 8.08 -12.71
N TRP A 458 11.48 7.60 -12.88
CA TRP A 458 11.22 6.26 -13.43
C TRP A 458 11.85 6.03 -14.81
N ALA A 459 11.71 6.98 -15.73
CA ALA A 459 12.29 6.90 -17.06
C ALA A 459 13.82 6.81 -17.02
N SER A 460 14.47 7.51 -16.08
CA SER A 460 15.93 7.52 -15.93
C SER A 460 16.54 6.14 -15.66
N PHE A 461 15.79 5.19 -15.12
CA PHE A 461 16.28 3.83 -14.90
C PHE A 461 16.58 3.10 -16.21
N GLY A 462 15.90 3.45 -17.30
CA GLY A 462 16.15 2.88 -18.64
C GLY A 462 17.57 3.09 -19.14
N GLU A 463 18.25 4.15 -18.69
CA GLU A 463 19.65 4.45 -19.03
C GLU A 463 20.64 3.91 -17.99
N ARG A 464 20.16 3.57 -16.78
CA ARG A 464 20.98 3.16 -15.63
C ARG A 464 21.09 1.64 -15.45
N SER A 465 20.30 0.88 -16.21
CA SER A 465 20.23 -0.57 -16.10
C SER A 465 20.13 -1.24 -17.47
N THR A 466 20.79 -2.38 -17.59
CA THR A 466 20.77 -3.22 -18.79
C THR A 466 19.77 -4.38 -18.72
N ASN A 467 19.13 -4.59 -17.56
CA ASN A 467 18.29 -5.76 -17.31
C ASN A 467 17.11 -5.41 -16.40
N LEU A 468 16.29 -4.43 -16.81
CA LEU A 468 15.12 -4.04 -16.04
C LEU A 468 14.01 -5.09 -16.09
N PRO A 469 13.19 -5.22 -15.02
CA PRO A 469 12.03 -6.10 -15.05
C PRO A 469 11.07 -5.72 -16.18
N LYS A 470 10.43 -6.73 -16.78
CA LYS A 470 9.35 -6.50 -17.75
C LYS A 470 8.16 -5.84 -17.05
N ILE A 471 7.47 -4.95 -17.75
CA ILE A 471 6.28 -4.27 -17.21
C ILE A 471 5.02 -4.87 -17.84
N PHE A 472 4.04 -5.17 -17.01
CA PHE A 472 2.73 -5.66 -17.41
C PHE A 472 1.64 -4.75 -16.85
N HIS A 473 0.46 -4.81 -17.45
CA HIS A 473 -0.75 -4.24 -16.89
C HIS A 473 -1.86 -5.29 -16.88
N VAL A 474 -2.62 -5.35 -15.79
CA VAL A 474 -3.71 -6.31 -15.59
C VAL A 474 -5.03 -5.61 -15.26
N ASN A 475 -6.14 -6.27 -15.57
CA ASN A 475 -7.47 -5.86 -15.16
C ASN A 475 -8.35 -7.06 -14.78
N TRP A 476 -8.55 -7.25 -13.48
CA TRP A 476 -9.40 -8.32 -12.93
C TRP A 476 -10.90 -8.01 -13.01
N PHE A 477 -11.26 -6.78 -13.35
CA PHE A 477 -12.56 -6.20 -13.03
C PHE A 477 -13.45 -5.93 -14.24
N ARG A 478 -13.03 -6.39 -15.43
CA ARG A 478 -13.82 -6.24 -16.66
C ARG A 478 -15.19 -6.91 -16.50
N LYS A 479 -16.23 -6.22 -16.95
CA LYS A 479 -17.62 -6.66 -16.86
C LYS A 479 -18.23 -6.90 -18.24
N ASP A 480 -19.18 -7.83 -18.30
CA ASP A 480 -20.00 -8.06 -19.48
C ASP A 480 -21.12 -7.01 -19.60
N GLY A 481 -21.91 -7.09 -20.69
CA GLY A 481 -23.07 -6.22 -20.91
C GLY A 481 -24.18 -6.35 -19.87
N ALA A 482 -24.16 -7.40 -19.03
CA ALA A 482 -25.08 -7.60 -17.90
C ALA A 482 -24.48 -7.11 -16.56
N GLY A 483 -23.29 -6.49 -16.58
CA GLY A 483 -22.62 -5.97 -15.40
C GLY A 483 -21.93 -7.01 -14.51
N ARG A 484 -21.79 -8.26 -14.98
CA ARG A 484 -21.14 -9.37 -14.26
C ARG A 484 -19.66 -9.39 -14.57
N PHE A 485 -18.82 -9.74 -13.59
CA PHE A 485 -17.39 -9.91 -13.82
C PHE A 485 -17.13 -11.05 -14.81
N MET A 486 -16.31 -10.78 -15.82
CA MET A 486 -15.95 -11.76 -16.86
C MET A 486 -14.85 -12.70 -16.40
N TRP A 487 -14.04 -12.27 -15.42
CA TRP A 487 -12.93 -13.03 -14.85
C TRP A 487 -13.21 -13.42 -13.40
N PRO A 488 -12.97 -14.67 -12.98
CA PRO A 488 -13.25 -15.12 -11.60
C PRO A 488 -12.37 -14.45 -10.54
N GLY A 489 -11.14 -14.04 -10.89
CA GLY A 489 -10.23 -13.37 -9.96
C GLY A 489 -9.63 -14.29 -8.89
N TYR A 490 -9.17 -13.71 -7.78
CA TYR A 490 -8.61 -14.43 -6.62
C TYR A 490 -7.55 -15.46 -7.03
N GLY A 491 -7.70 -16.73 -6.63
CA GLY A 491 -6.77 -17.81 -6.96
C GLY A 491 -6.55 -17.97 -8.47
N ASP A 492 -7.59 -17.76 -9.30
CA ASP A 492 -7.46 -17.92 -10.75
C ASP A 492 -6.56 -16.86 -11.39
N ASN A 493 -6.23 -15.76 -10.70
CA ASN A 493 -5.20 -14.83 -11.17
C ASN A 493 -3.82 -15.52 -11.35
N MET A 494 -3.61 -16.69 -10.73
CA MET A 494 -2.46 -17.55 -10.99
C MET A 494 -2.26 -17.86 -12.48
N ARG A 495 -3.34 -17.96 -13.27
CA ARG A 495 -3.29 -18.21 -14.73
C ARG A 495 -2.54 -17.09 -15.46
N VAL A 496 -2.80 -15.85 -15.06
CA VAL A 496 -2.14 -14.67 -15.61
C VAL A 496 -0.72 -14.53 -15.07
N LEU A 497 -0.49 -14.81 -13.79
CA LEU A 497 0.85 -14.81 -13.20
C LEU A 497 1.77 -15.84 -13.86
N LYS A 498 1.27 -17.05 -14.15
CA LYS A 498 2.01 -18.08 -14.90
C LYS A 498 2.42 -17.54 -16.27
N TRP A 499 1.49 -16.94 -17.03
CA TRP A 499 1.82 -16.35 -18.33
C TRP A 499 2.87 -15.25 -18.22
N ILE A 500 2.79 -14.38 -17.20
CA ILE A 500 3.80 -13.35 -16.92
C ILE A 500 5.18 -13.98 -16.68
N VAL A 501 5.27 -15.04 -15.86
CA VAL A 501 6.52 -15.76 -15.61
C VAL A 501 7.08 -16.34 -16.92
N GLU A 502 6.23 -17.00 -17.72
CA GLU A 502 6.65 -17.58 -19.00
C GLU A 502 7.10 -16.52 -20.00
N ARG A 503 6.47 -15.33 -20.03
CA ARG A 503 6.93 -14.18 -20.83
C ARG A 503 8.27 -13.64 -20.36
N CYS A 504 8.53 -13.59 -19.06
CA CYS A 504 9.83 -13.22 -18.49
C CYS A 504 10.94 -14.22 -18.86
N GLU A 505 10.59 -15.48 -19.06
CA GLU A 505 11.53 -16.54 -19.40
C GLU A 505 11.65 -16.82 -20.90
N GLY A 506 10.89 -16.11 -21.74
CA GLY A 506 10.86 -16.34 -23.19
C GLY A 506 10.21 -17.66 -23.60
N ARG A 507 9.31 -18.20 -22.77
CA ARG A 507 8.63 -19.50 -22.96
C ARG A 507 7.16 -19.38 -23.39
N ALA A 508 6.61 -18.18 -23.49
CA ALA A 508 5.24 -17.94 -23.97
C ALA A 508 5.25 -16.93 -25.13
N ASP A 509 4.39 -17.13 -26.12
CA ASP A 509 4.15 -16.17 -27.20
C ASP A 509 3.08 -15.13 -26.81
N ALA A 510 2.99 -14.07 -27.61
CA ALA A 510 2.02 -12.99 -27.41
C ALA A 510 1.64 -12.32 -28.74
N LEU A 511 0.39 -11.89 -28.84
CA LEU A 511 -0.14 -11.09 -29.94
C LEU A 511 0.19 -9.62 -29.72
N LYS A 512 0.88 -9.00 -30.68
CA LYS A 512 1.17 -7.56 -30.64
C LYS A 512 -0.10 -6.76 -30.93
N THR A 513 -0.35 -5.75 -30.11
CA THR A 513 -1.44 -4.77 -30.25
C THR A 513 -0.88 -3.35 -30.08
N PRO A 514 -1.64 -2.30 -30.43
CA PRO A 514 -1.17 -0.92 -30.28
C PRO A 514 -0.69 -0.53 -28.88
N ILE A 515 -1.29 -1.14 -27.85
CA ILE A 515 -1.04 -0.85 -26.44
C ILE A 515 -0.05 -1.81 -25.77
N GLY A 516 0.52 -2.77 -26.51
CA GLY A 516 1.39 -3.81 -25.95
C GLY A 516 1.02 -5.20 -26.45
N SER A 517 1.58 -6.23 -25.81
CA SER A 517 1.38 -7.62 -26.24
C SER A 517 0.40 -8.35 -25.32
N VAL A 518 -0.64 -8.98 -25.87
CA VAL A 518 -1.62 -9.77 -25.11
C VAL A 518 -1.37 -11.27 -25.30
N PRO A 519 -1.78 -12.15 -24.36
CA PRO A 519 -1.71 -13.59 -24.55
C PRO A 519 -2.46 -14.05 -25.80
N HIS A 520 -2.03 -15.18 -26.38
CA HIS A 520 -2.97 -15.97 -27.18
C HIS A 520 -3.95 -16.67 -26.24
N PHE A 521 -5.13 -17.02 -26.76
CA PHE A 521 -6.10 -17.81 -26.01
C PHE A 521 -5.48 -19.09 -25.41
N ASP A 522 -4.75 -19.85 -26.22
CA ASP A 522 -4.14 -21.12 -25.81
C ASP A 522 -2.94 -20.96 -24.86
N SER A 523 -2.48 -19.72 -24.62
CA SER A 523 -1.37 -19.44 -23.70
C SER A 523 -1.81 -19.37 -22.24
N LEU A 524 -3.11 -19.26 -21.98
CA LEU A 524 -3.65 -19.24 -20.63
C LEU A 524 -4.27 -20.61 -20.31
N ASP A 525 -3.89 -21.20 -19.18
CA ASP A 525 -4.53 -22.42 -18.70
C ASP A 525 -5.99 -22.11 -18.36
N MET A 526 -6.95 -22.82 -18.97
CA MET A 526 -8.39 -22.69 -18.73
C MET A 526 -9.00 -23.90 -18.00
N GLY A 527 -8.17 -24.86 -17.58
CA GLY A 527 -8.62 -26.07 -16.91
C GLY A 527 -9.46 -25.75 -15.67
N GLY A 528 -10.68 -26.26 -15.63
CA GLY A 528 -11.63 -26.07 -14.52
C GLY A 528 -12.41 -24.74 -14.54
N LEU A 529 -12.24 -23.90 -15.56
CA LEU A 529 -13.05 -22.70 -15.75
C LEU A 529 -14.14 -22.90 -16.80
N ASP A 530 -15.36 -22.50 -16.47
CA ASP A 530 -16.49 -22.43 -17.42
C ASP A 530 -16.49 -21.08 -18.14
N LEU A 531 -15.41 -20.80 -18.88
CA LEU A 531 -15.28 -19.59 -19.71
C LEU A 531 -15.23 -19.99 -21.18
N THR A 532 -16.12 -19.38 -21.98
CA THR A 532 -16.15 -19.61 -23.42
C THR A 532 -14.96 -18.93 -24.11
N ARG A 533 -14.59 -19.42 -25.30
CA ARG A 533 -13.62 -18.77 -26.18
C ARG A 533 -13.96 -17.29 -26.40
N ALA A 534 -15.22 -17.00 -26.68
CA ALA A 534 -15.72 -15.64 -26.88
C ALA A 534 -15.52 -14.76 -25.63
N THR A 535 -15.71 -15.30 -24.43
CA THR A 535 -15.46 -14.56 -23.18
C THR A 535 -13.99 -14.18 -23.04
N ILE A 536 -13.08 -15.08 -23.41
CA ILE A 536 -11.63 -14.84 -23.28
C ILE A 536 -11.14 -13.90 -24.37
N ASP A 537 -11.59 -14.05 -25.61
CA ASP A 537 -11.30 -13.10 -26.67
C ASP A 537 -11.80 -11.70 -26.26
N ALA A 538 -12.99 -11.60 -25.67
CA ALA A 538 -13.51 -10.34 -25.14
C ALA A 538 -12.72 -9.82 -23.94
N LEU A 539 -12.20 -10.68 -23.05
CA LEU A 539 -11.30 -10.29 -21.96
C LEU A 539 -9.99 -9.69 -22.48
N LEU A 540 -9.47 -10.21 -23.59
CA LEU A 540 -8.19 -9.80 -24.19
C LEU A 540 -8.33 -8.72 -25.29
N ALA A 541 -9.56 -8.42 -25.70
CA ALA A 541 -9.84 -7.51 -26.81
C ALA A 541 -9.39 -6.08 -26.53
N ILE A 542 -8.78 -5.48 -27.55
CA ILE A 542 -8.42 -4.06 -27.67
C ILE A 542 -9.35 -3.43 -28.70
N ASP A 543 -10.36 -2.71 -28.24
CA ASP A 543 -11.27 -1.96 -29.11
C ASP A 543 -10.59 -0.64 -29.54
N PRO A 544 -10.32 -0.42 -30.84
CA PRO A 544 -9.57 0.74 -31.28
C PRO A 544 -10.28 2.08 -31.04
N GLU A 545 -11.61 2.11 -31.06
CA GLU A 545 -12.38 3.34 -30.84
C GLU A 545 -12.36 3.73 -29.37
N ILE A 546 -12.61 2.76 -28.49
CA ILE A 546 -12.56 2.96 -27.04
C ILE A 546 -11.15 3.35 -26.60
N TRP A 547 -10.12 2.69 -27.14
CA TRP A 547 -8.73 3.02 -26.79
C TRP A 547 -8.26 4.36 -27.34
N THR A 548 -8.78 4.82 -28.48
CA THR A 548 -8.49 6.18 -28.96
C THR A 548 -8.97 7.22 -27.94
N GLN A 549 -10.19 7.07 -27.43
CA GLN A 549 -10.74 7.94 -26.39
C GLN A 549 -9.93 7.85 -25.09
N GLU A 550 -9.55 6.64 -24.66
CA GLU A 550 -8.73 6.44 -23.47
C GLU A 550 -7.37 7.16 -23.58
N VAL A 551 -6.71 7.07 -24.74
CA VAL A 551 -5.41 7.71 -24.98
C VAL A 551 -5.54 9.24 -25.08
N ASP A 552 -6.66 9.75 -25.58
CA ASP A 552 -6.97 11.20 -25.51
C ASP A 552 -7.10 11.67 -24.06
N GLU A 553 -7.79 10.90 -23.20
CA GLU A 553 -7.90 11.22 -21.78
C GLU A 553 -6.57 11.09 -21.02
N ILE A 554 -5.71 10.14 -21.41
CA ILE A 554 -4.34 10.04 -20.88
C ILE A 554 -3.54 11.28 -21.28
N ALA A 555 -3.62 11.70 -22.55
CA ALA A 555 -2.90 12.89 -23.04
C ALA A 555 -3.32 14.14 -22.27
N LYS A 556 -4.63 14.39 -22.12
CA LYS A 556 -5.16 15.52 -21.32
C LYS A 556 -4.67 15.50 -19.87
N TYR A 557 -4.58 14.31 -19.27
CA TYR A 557 -4.07 14.18 -17.90
C TYR A 557 -2.59 14.51 -17.81
N LEU A 558 -1.77 14.02 -18.75
CA LEU A 558 -0.35 14.35 -18.81
C LEU A 558 -0.15 15.86 -19.04
N ASP A 559 -0.85 16.46 -19.99
CA ASP A 559 -0.78 17.89 -20.32
C ASP A 559 -1.08 18.80 -19.10
N SER A 560 -1.85 18.33 -18.12
CA SER A 560 -2.11 19.07 -16.88
C SER A 560 -0.88 19.32 -16.01
N PHE A 561 0.25 18.66 -16.30
CA PHE A 561 1.56 18.89 -15.67
C PHE A 561 2.50 19.77 -16.50
N GLY A 562 2.04 20.28 -17.66
CA GLY A 562 2.74 21.26 -18.48
C GLY A 562 4.08 20.77 -19.04
N GLU A 563 5.02 21.70 -19.20
CA GLU A 563 6.33 21.44 -19.84
C GLU A 563 7.24 20.50 -19.04
N ARG A 564 6.92 20.22 -17.76
CA ARG A 564 7.69 19.27 -16.93
C ARG A 564 7.49 17.82 -17.37
N VAL A 565 6.42 17.51 -18.10
CA VAL A 565 6.11 16.13 -18.54
C VAL A 565 7.28 15.59 -19.37
N PRO A 566 7.79 14.38 -19.06
CA PRO A 566 8.83 13.77 -19.88
C PRO A 566 8.35 13.57 -21.32
N ALA A 567 9.08 14.11 -22.29
CA ALA A 567 8.75 13.99 -23.72
C ALA A 567 8.54 12.53 -24.18
N ALA A 568 9.20 11.58 -23.50
CA ALA A 568 9.00 10.15 -23.66
C ALA A 568 7.54 9.71 -23.53
N LEU A 569 6.79 10.25 -22.57
CA LEU A 569 5.38 9.87 -22.37
C LEU A 569 4.50 10.36 -23.52
N MET A 570 4.73 11.59 -23.99
CA MET A 570 3.98 12.15 -25.13
C MET A 570 4.31 11.46 -26.45
N ARG A 571 5.55 10.94 -26.61
CA ARG A 571 5.89 10.05 -27.74
C ARG A 571 5.07 8.76 -27.71
N GLN A 572 4.89 8.15 -26.53
CA GLN A 572 4.05 6.95 -26.39
C GLN A 572 2.58 7.24 -26.73
N VAL A 573 2.04 8.40 -26.32
CA VAL A 573 0.70 8.86 -26.74
C VAL A 573 0.61 8.90 -28.27
N ALA A 574 1.52 9.60 -28.93
CA ALA A 574 1.51 9.76 -30.38
C ALA A 574 1.63 8.41 -31.12
N ARG A 575 2.53 7.53 -30.64
CA ARG A 575 2.72 6.18 -31.18
C ARG A 575 1.42 5.38 -31.12
N ILE A 576 0.80 5.29 -29.94
CA ILE A 576 -0.41 4.48 -29.74
C ILE A 576 -1.56 5.03 -30.59
N LYS A 577 -1.76 6.35 -30.65
CA LYS A 577 -2.79 6.95 -31.53
C LYS A 577 -2.58 6.60 -32.99
N SER A 578 -1.34 6.65 -33.48
CA SER A 578 -1.03 6.28 -34.87
C SER A 578 -1.30 4.80 -35.14
N GLU A 579 -0.93 3.91 -34.23
CA GLU A 579 -1.14 2.47 -34.39
C GLU A 579 -2.64 2.10 -34.32
N LEU A 580 -3.41 2.73 -33.43
CA LEU A 580 -4.87 2.58 -33.36
C LEU A 580 -5.55 3.09 -34.64
N ALA A 581 -5.11 4.23 -35.19
CA ALA A 581 -5.64 4.75 -36.45
C ALA A 581 -5.38 3.80 -37.62
N ASN A 582 -4.19 3.21 -37.70
CA ASN A 582 -3.85 2.21 -38.72
C ASN A 582 -4.71 0.95 -38.56
N GLN A 583 -4.95 0.48 -37.33
CA GLN A 583 -5.79 -0.68 -37.06
C GLN A 583 -7.27 -0.44 -37.44
N ARG A 584 -7.76 0.80 -37.36
CA ARG A 584 -9.13 1.15 -37.80
C ARG A 584 -9.27 1.24 -39.33
N ALA A 585 -8.17 1.51 -40.02
CA ALA A 585 -8.14 1.65 -41.47
C ALA A 585 -7.94 0.32 -42.21
N ALA A 586 -7.38 -0.68 -41.53
CA ALA A 586 -7.23 -2.06 -42.01
C ALA A 586 -8.49 -2.88 -41.72
#